data_AF-A0A0A8UPV3-F1
#
_entry.id   AF-A0A0A8UPV3-F1
#
_cell.length_a   1.000
_cell.length_b   1.000
_cell.length_c   1.000
_cell.angle_alpha   90.00
_cell.angle_beta   90.00
_cell.angle_gamma   90.00
#
_symmetry.space_group_name_H-M   'P 1'
#
loop_
_entity.id
_entity.type
_entity.pdbx_description
1 polymer ?
#
loop_
_entity_poly.entity_id
_entity_poly.type
_entity_poly.pdbx_seq_one_letter_code
_entity_poly.pdbx_strand_id
1 'polypeptide(L)'
;MKKSALAIRNVSSIVPDEIEAIMRLSGLDKTIAIDPHALEPVRELQTKLANDEKITAELIKKQEVRDYLYEAIKAKTGNHVILHLDHDKEDAESYILNKLDKMKQNQHINVLYLGGGHGGGHNGLVDEETNGLKKKSVLAIVKSLQDKEITTGAAILGSCYSAAFTNQFRDFLIKEGTMLTDSVECNNNGFTNVVDWATDEAREAFFSAADIDGFIVKPGDIRAKFNELVGVNPELEKKYLLAAYADYTKKDINTFDYEQVKSALQVNKDLNCEVLNHRTDLFDKELMALAEEIAALDDVKASTVQPIIAKYPRIKDYTEHLFNSIIFESNQQTCIDKLSQEIEAFGNAKQPGEDDDISEELFKYLDTKFQTSEEKNFLEIAKHLCKIDYAQTLDEFKTFSNNNLKNYMSQHYSPLDSLGPQIKVFASEDDVYQKIAQTLQRDTLTSKVISTPTESLLLKLSEMTGKPAHACADAYSRIEKVIALLQSNQLINVHTEEDVRKFNQILMMNDFNTRFAQAMVASQKVVEKNEQDDVQVAVVIEHNHDYKDKFNALKATISSDNVDSDEAVEADGEGISI
;
A
#
# COMPACT_ATOMS: atom_id res chain seq x y z
N MET A 1 -4.74 -17.17 -25.10
CA MET A 1 -5.13 -17.68 -23.77
C MET A 1 -6.57 -17.27 -23.53
N LYS A 2 -7.43 -18.17 -23.06
CA LYS A 2 -8.83 -17.84 -22.77
C LYS A 2 -8.88 -17.17 -21.39
N LYS A 3 -9.00 -15.84 -21.36
CA LYS A 3 -8.99 -15.05 -20.12
C LYS A 3 -10.34 -15.11 -19.43
N SER A 4 -10.31 -15.29 -18.12
CA SER A 4 -11.47 -15.36 -17.23
C SER A 4 -11.16 -14.68 -15.90
N ALA A 5 -12.09 -13.85 -15.44
CA ALA A 5 -11.96 -13.12 -14.19
C ALA A 5 -13.25 -13.15 -13.38
N LEU A 6 -13.10 -13.22 -12.05
CA LEU A 6 -14.14 -12.90 -11.07
C LEU A 6 -13.65 -11.69 -10.28
N ALA A 7 -14.26 -10.54 -10.49
CA ALA A 7 -13.96 -9.31 -9.79
C ALA A 7 -15.12 -8.89 -8.89
N ILE A 8 -14.87 -8.82 -7.58
CA ILE A 8 -15.78 -8.28 -6.58
C ILE A 8 -15.25 -6.89 -6.20
N ARG A 9 -15.87 -5.83 -6.72
CA ARG A 9 -15.39 -4.44 -6.65
C ARG A 9 -16.37 -3.58 -5.86
N ASN A 10 -15.91 -2.96 -4.78
CA ASN A 10 -16.72 -2.01 -4.00
C ASN A 10 -16.79 -0.61 -4.63
N VAL A 11 -17.89 -0.23 -5.26
CA VAL A 11 -18.02 1.03 -5.98
C VAL A 11 -18.41 2.23 -5.11
N SER A 12 -18.32 2.14 -3.78
CA SER A 12 -18.60 3.26 -2.87
C SER A 12 -17.66 4.45 -3.08
N SER A 13 -16.40 4.16 -3.39
CA SER A 13 -15.32 5.12 -3.67
C SER A 13 -14.76 4.99 -5.09
N ILE A 14 -15.60 4.56 -6.06
CA ILE A 14 -15.18 4.38 -7.46
C ILE A 14 -14.66 5.69 -8.08
N VAL A 15 -13.53 5.60 -8.79
CA VAL A 15 -12.89 6.74 -9.46
C VAL A 15 -13.18 6.76 -10.97
N PRO A 16 -13.05 7.90 -11.67
CA PRO A 16 -13.38 8.02 -13.09
C PRO A 16 -12.71 6.97 -14.00
N ASP A 17 -11.42 6.70 -13.81
CA ASP A 17 -10.68 5.74 -14.62
C ASP A 17 -11.24 4.31 -14.48
N GLU A 18 -11.76 3.95 -13.31
CA GLU A 18 -12.42 2.66 -13.09
C GLU A 18 -13.79 2.60 -13.78
N ILE A 19 -14.54 3.71 -13.81
CA ILE A 19 -15.81 3.80 -14.55
C ILE A 19 -15.55 3.56 -16.03
N GLU A 20 -14.53 4.22 -16.60
CA GLU A 20 -14.12 4.03 -17.99
C GLU A 20 -13.70 2.57 -18.26
N ALA A 21 -12.94 1.97 -17.35
CA ALA A 21 -12.57 0.56 -17.45
C ALA A 21 -13.81 -0.37 -17.47
N ILE A 22 -14.80 -0.15 -16.60
CA ILE A 22 -16.04 -0.94 -16.56
C ILE A 22 -16.84 -0.78 -17.86
N MET A 23 -16.95 0.44 -18.40
CA MET A 23 -17.64 0.68 -19.68
C MET A 23 -16.94 -0.01 -20.85
N ARG A 24 -15.61 0.02 -20.88
CA ARG A 24 -14.82 -0.69 -21.90
C ARG A 24 -15.01 -2.20 -21.80
N LEU A 25 -15.00 -2.76 -20.59
CA LEU A 25 -15.18 -4.20 -20.36
C LEU A 25 -16.60 -4.69 -20.70
N SER A 26 -17.63 -3.86 -20.47
CA SER A 26 -19.00 -4.18 -20.85
C SER A 26 -19.21 -4.18 -22.37
N GLY A 27 -18.28 -3.57 -23.12
CA GLY A 27 -18.37 -3.43 -24.57
C GLY A 27 -19.50 -2.48 -24.99
N LEU A 28 -19.99 -1.65 -24.08
CA LEU A 28 -20.98 -0.63 -24.36
C LEU A 28 -20.27 0.60 -24.96
N ASP A 29 -20.79 1.11 -26.06
CA ASP A 29 -20.24 2.27 -26.76
C ASP A 29 -21.36 3.23 -27.20
N LYS A 30 -21.01 4.25 -27.98
CA LYS A 30 -21.94 5.29 -28.47
C LYS A 30 -23.03 4.75 -29.41
N THR A 31 -22.90 3.52 -29.90
CA THR A 31 -23.88 2.87 -30.77
C THR A 31 -24.97 2.14 -30.00
N ILE A 32 -24.93 2.18 -28.66
CA ILE A 32 -25.93 1.55 -27.80
C ILE A 32 -27.35 2.05 -28.10
N ALA A 33 -28.26 1.11 -28.32
CA ALA A 33 -29.68 1.41 -28.42
C ALA A 33 -30.25 1.66 -27.02
N ILE A 34 -30.98 2.76 -26.85
CA ILE A 34 -31.71 3.05 -25.61
C ILE A 34 -32.93 2.13 -25.55
N ASP A 35 -32.99 1.27 -24.55
CA ASP A 35 -34.12 0.35 -24.34
C ASP A 35 -35.27 1.09 -23.65
N PRO A 36 -36.42 1.33 -24.34
CA PRO A 36 -37.55 2.05 -23.75
C PRO A 36 -38.20 1.30 -22.57
N HIS A 37 -37.95 0.00 -22.43
CA HIS A 37 -38.49 -0.85 -21.36
C HIS A 37 -37.52 -1.02 -20.18
N ALA A 38 -36.28 -0.55 -20.30
CA ALA A 38 -35.33 -0.61 -19.19
C ALA A 38 -35.72 0.34 -18.06
N LEU A 39 -35.29 0.01 -16.85
CA LEU A 39 -35.48 0.86 -15.67
C LEU A 39 -34.82 2.23 -15.87
N GLU A 40 -35.38 3.26 -15.24
CA GLU A 40 -34.96 4.66 -15.47
C GLU A 40 -33.44 4.89 -15.28
N PRO A 41 -32.76 4.34 -14.24
CA PRO A 41 -31.31 4.47 -14.11
C PRO A 41 -30.53 3.82 -15.26
N VAL A 42 -31.00 2.69 -15.79
CA VAL A 42 -30.36 2.01 -16.92
C VAL A 42 -30.56 2.79 -18.21
N ARG A 43 -31.75 3.37 -18.40
CA ARG A 43 -32.01 4.28 -19.53
C ARG A 43 -31.16 5.54 -19.45
N GLU A 44 -30.95 6.09 -18.26
CA GLU A 44 -30.02 7.22 -18.06
C GLU A 44 -28.61 6.83 -18.49
N LEU A 45 -28.09 5.68 -18.05
CA LEU A 45 -26.78 5.17 -18.48
C LEU A 45 -26.68 5.06 -20.00
N GLN A 46 -27.64 4.40 -20.64
CA GLN A 46 -27.68 4.21 -22.10
C GLN A 46 -27.73 5.55 -22.85
N THR A 47 -28.55 6.49 -22.36
CA THR A 47 -28.69 7.82 -22.96
C THR A 47 -27.38 8.59 -22.87
N LYS A 48 -26.73 8.56 -21.70
CA LYS A 48 -25.43 9.22 -21.50
C LYS A 48 -24.35 8.64 -22.40
N LEU A 49 -24.27 7.31 -22.50
CA LEU A 49 -23.32 6.64 -23.42
C LEU A 49 -23.58 7.02 -24.89
N ALA A 50 -24.83 6.98 -25.34
CA ALA A 50 -25.21 7.34 -26.71
C ALA A 50 -24.88 8.82 -27.04
N ASN A 51 -25.01 9.71 -26.05
CA ASN A 51 -24.72 11.14 -26.19
C ASN A 51 -23.25 11.52 -25.95
N ASP A 52 -22.37 10.56 -25.66
CA ASP A 52 -20.97 10.82 -25.25
C ASP A 52 -20.85 11.70 -23.98
N GLU A 53 -21.81 11.54 -23.06
CA GLU A 53 -21.81 12.20 -21.77
C GLU A 53 -21.04 11.38 -20.74
N LYS A 54 -20.37 12.08 -19.80
CA LYS A 54 -19.65 11.45 -18.70
C LYS A 54 -20.59 10.65 -17.80
N ILE A 55 -20.25 9.38 -17.56
CA ILE A 55 -20.93 8.53 -16.58
C ILE A 55 -20.46 8.89 -15.17
N THR A 56 -21.41 9.11 -14.27
CA THR A 56 -21.12 9.55 -12.89
C THR A 56 -21.01 8.36 -11.94
N ALA A 57 -20.24 8.52 -10.86
CA ALA A 57 -20.17 7.53 -9.80
C ALA A 57 -21.55 7.25 -9.18
N GLU A 58 -22.39 8.28 -9.01
CA GLU A 58 -23.74 8.14 -8.45
C GLU A 58 -24.65 7.25 -9.30
N LEU A 59 -24.48 7.26 -10.62
CA LEU A 59 -25.22 6.38 -11.51
C LEU A 59 -24.76 4.93 -11.36
N ILE A 60 -23.44 4.69 -11.27
CA ILE A 60 -22.87 3.36 -11.01
C ILE A 60 -23.29 2.81 -9.62
N LYS A 61 -23.56 3.69 -8.65
CA LYS A 61 -24.09 3.32 -7.33
C LYS A 61 -25.58 2.95 -7.32
N LYS A 62 -26.29 2.97 -8.46
CA LYS A 62 -27.65 2.41 -8.57
C LYS A 62 -27.60 0.90 -8.82
N GLN A 63 -28.37 0.12 -8.06
CA GLN A 63 -28.32 -1.35 -8.13
C GLN A 63 -28.73 -1.85 -9.53
N GLU A 64 -29.73 -1.22 -10.14
CA GLU A 64 -30.22 -1.52 -11.48
C GLU A 64 -29.12 -1.38 -12.53
N VAL A 65 -28.29 -0.34 -12.39
CA VAL A 65 -27.13 -0.11 -13.26
C VAL A 65 -26.06 -1.17 -13.04
N ARG A 66 -25.74 -1.52 -11.78
CA ARG A 66 -24.77 -2.58 -11.46
C ARG A 66 -25.22 -3.94 -11.98
N ASP A 67 -26.50 -4.26 -11.84
CA ASP A 67 -27.09 -5.50 -12.35
C ASP A 67 -27.05 -5.57 -13.88
N TYR A 68 -27.38 -4.46 -14.54
CA TYR A 68 -27.27 -4.36 -16.01
C TYR A 68 -25.82 -4.54 -16.48
N LEU A 69 -24.86 -3.87 -15.84
CA LEU A 69 -23.43 -3.98 -16.17
C LEU A 69 -22.90 -5.39 -15.92
N TYR A 70 -23.30 -6.06 -14.84
CA TYR A 70 -22.92 -7.45 -14.57
C TYR A 70 -23.35 -8.38 -15.71
N GLU A 71 -24.60 -8.31 -16.14
CA GLU A 71 -25.09 -9.17 -17.24
C GLU A 71 -24.47 -8.79 -18.59
N ALA A 72 -24.26 -7.50 -18.86
CA ALA A 72 -23.60 -7.03 -20.09
C ALA A 72 -22.15 -7.53 -20.19
N ILE A 73 -21.35 -7.37 -19.12
CA ILE A 73 -19.97 -7.85 -19.06
C ILE A 73 -19.90 -9.37 -19.20
N LYS A 74 -20.76 -10.09 -18.48
CA LYS A 74 -20.82 -11.55 -18.53
C LYS A 74 -21.18 -12.04 -19.93
N ALA A 75 -22.17 -11.43 -20.59
CA ALA A 75 -22.57 -11.80 -21.94
C ALA A 75 -21.46 -11.52 -22.96
N LYS A 76 -20.75 -10.39 -22.81
CA LYS A 76 -19.69 -9.97 -23.73
C LYS A 76 -18.40 -10.79 -23.59
N THR A 77 -18.01 -11.07 -22.36
CA THR A 77 -16.64 -11.55 -22.05
C THR A 77 -16.61 -12.90 -21.33
N GLY A 78 -17.73 -13.35 -20.75
CA GLY A 78 -17.76 -14.48 -19.82
C GLY A 78 -17.22 -14.17 -18.42
N ASN A 79 -16.67 -12.96 -18.19
CA ASN A 79 -16.18 -12.54 -16.89
C ASN A 79 -17.31 -12.19 -15.93
N HIS A 80 -17.07 -12.38 -14.63
CA HIS A 80 -17.99 -12.02 -13.57
C HIS A 80 -17.49 -10.76 -12.87
N VAL A 81 -18.17 -9.63 -13.05
CA VAL A 81 -17.80 -8.36 -12.38
C VAL A 81 -18.94 -7.91 -11.49
N ILE A 82 -18.81 -8.21 -10.20
CA ILE A 82 -19.79 -7.90 -9.16
C ILE A 82 -19.42 -6.55 -8.56
N LEU A 83 -20.23 -5.55 -8.85
CA LEU A 83 -20.09 -4.20 -8.31
C LEU A 83 -21.01 -4.07 -7.08
N HIS A 84 -20.46 -3.78 -5.91
CA HIS A 84 -21.24 -3.65 -4.66
C HIS A 84 -20.89 -2.36 -3.90
N LEU A 85 -21.61 -2.01 -2.86
CA LEU A 85 -21.35 -0.89 -1.97
C LEU A 85 -20.85 -1.39 -0.61
N ASP A 86 -20.46 -0.46 0.25
CA ASP A 86 -20.07 -0.75 1.63
C ASP A 86 -21.24 -1.41 2.37
N HIS A 87 -20.90 -2.28 3.32
CA HIS A 87 -21.88 -3.04 4.13
C HIS A 87 -22.81 -2.18 4.99
N ASP A 88 -22.50 -0.88 5.18
CA ASP A 88 -23.35 0.09 5.86
C ASP A 88 -24.30 0.83 4.91
N LYS A 89 -24.07 0.72 3.59
CA LYS A 89 -24.87 1.33 2.52
C LYS A 89 -25.81 0.35 1.84
N GLU A 90 -25.49 -0.95 1.87
CA GLU A 90 -26.37 -2.01 1.38
C GLU A 90 -26.11 -3.35 2.10
N ASP A 91 -27.00 -4.33 1.89
CA ASP A 91 -26.72 -5.72 2.25
C ASP A 91 -25.76 -6.35 1.22
N ALA A 92 -24.49 -5.93 1.31
CA ALA A 92 -23.45 -6.30 0.36
C ALA A 92 -23.17 -7.81 0.36
N GLU A 93 -23.29 -8.46 1.53
CA GLU A 93 -23.14 -9.92 1.67
C GLU A 93 -24.16 -10.65 0.81
N SER A 94 -25.46 -10.38 1.04
CA SER A 94 -26.52 -11.02 0.26
C SER A 94 -26.42 -10.69 -1.23
N TYR A 95 -26.10 -9.43 -1.58
CA TYR A 95 -25.96 -9.02 -2.98
C TYR A 95 -24.87 -9.82 -3.71
N ILE A 96 -23.69 -9.96 -3.10
CA ILE A 96 -22.56 -10.71 -3.69
C ILE A 96 -22.89 -12.21 -3.77
N LEU A 97 -23.38 -12.81 -2.68
CA LEU A 97 -23.70 -14.24 -2.64
C LEU A 97 -24.74 -14.62 -3.71
N ASN A 98 -25.77 -13.79 -3.92
CA ASN A 98 -26.77 -14.01 -4.98
C ASN A 98 -26.17 -14.05 -6.40
N LYS A 99 -25.06 -13.36 -6.64
CA LYS A 99 -24.36 -13.41 -7.94
C LYS A 99 -23.45 -14.62 -8.03
N LEU A 100 -22.75 -14.97 -6.95
CA LEU A 100 -21.90 -16.15 -6.86
C LEU A 100 -22.71 -17.43 -7.02
N ASP A 101 -23.92 -17.51 -6.47
CA ASP A 101 -24.82 -18.67 -6.60
C ASP A 101 -25.08 -19.07 -8.05
N LYS A 102 -25.08 -18.09 -8.97
CA LYS A 102 -25.27 -18.30 -10.42
C LYS A 102 -24.01 -18.80 -11.14
N MET A 103 -22.87 -18.91 -10.46
CA MET A 103 -21.63 -19.46 -11.01
C MET A 103 -21.65 -20.98 -10.98
N LYS A 104 -20.95 -21.59 -11.95
CA LYS A 104 -20.84 -23.05 -12.05
C LYS A 104 -19.94 -23.60 -10.94
N GLN A 105 -20.24 -24.80 -10.50
CA GLN A 105 -19.34 -25.57 -9.63
C GLN A 105 -18.10 -26.01 -10.43
N ASN A 106 -16.97 -26.22 -9.74
CA ASN A 106 -15.69 -26.68 -10.29
C ASN A 106 -15.09 -25.74 -11.35
N GLN A 107 -15.43 -24.46 -11.31
CA GLN A 107 -14.94 -23.49 -12.29
C GLN A 107 -13.52 -23.03 -11.93
N HIS A 108 -12.62 -23.12 -12.92
CA HIS A 108 -11.32 -22.46 -12.85
C HIS A 108 -11.42 -21.03 -13.40
N ILE A 109 -10.83 -20.06 -12.70
CA ILE A 109 -10.82 -18.65 -13.06
C ILE A 109 -9.38 -18.18 -13.11
N ASN A 110 -8.93 -17.53 -14.18
CA ASN A 110 -7.53 -17.10 -14.23
C ASN A 110 -7.22 -16.08 -13.13
N VAL A 111 -8.11 -15.09 -12.93
CA VAL A 111 -7.93 -14.02 -11.94
C VAL A 111 -9.13 -13.85 -11.02
N LEU A 112 -8.93 -14.00 -9.72
CA LEU A 112 -9.84 -13.58 -8.66
C LEU A 112 -9.44 -12.18 -8.16
N TYR A 113 -10.39 -11.25 -8.11
CA TYR A 113 -10.18 -9.90 -7.59
C TYR A 113 -11.20 -9.57 -6.50
N LEU A 114 -10.74 -8.96 -5.40
CA LEU A 114 -11.57 -8.41 -4.33
C LEU A 114 -10.99 -7.05 -3.92
N GLY A 115 -11.69 -5.93 -4.13
CA GLY A 115 -11.11 -4.65 -3.73
C GLY A 115 -11.84 -3.35 -4.02
N GLY A 116 -11.22 -2.29 -3.51
CA GLY A 116 -11.57 -0.87 -3.61
C GLY A 116 -12.72 -0.38 -2.73
N GLY A 117 -12.81 -0.92 -1.53
CA GLY A 117 -13.34 -0.23 -0.35
C GLY A 117 -12.25 -0.06 0.71
N HIS A 118 -12.60 0.49 1.87
CA HIS A 118 -11.69 0.52 3.01
C HIS A 118 -11.35 -0.90 3.48
N GLY A 119 -10.16 -1.05 4.06
CA GLY A 119 -9.78 -2.26 4.79
C GLY A 119 -8.97 -1.88 6.02
N GLY A 120 -8.92 -2.81 6.97
CA GLY A 120 -8.59 -2.51 8.36
C GLY A 120 -9.77 -1.79 9.03
N GLY A 121 -10.38 -2.42 10.03
CA GLY A 121 -11.50 -1.84 10.76
C GLY A 121 -11.14 -0.54 11.47
N HIS A 122 -12.18 0.15 11.96
CA HIS A 122 -12.02 1.31 12.83
C HIS A 122 -11.32 0.86 14.13
N ASN A 123 -10.35 1.64 14.63
CA ASN A 123 -9.55 1.37 15.84
C ASN A 123 -8.33 0.41 15.69
N GLY A 124 -7.78 0.24 14.49
CA GLY A 124 -6.48 -0.45 14.32
C GLY A 124 -6.54 -1.98 14.39
N LEU A 125 -7.71 -2.56 14.09
CA LEU A 125 -7.92 -4.00 13.89
C LEU A 125 -7.85 -4.31 12.39
N VAL A 126 -6.74 -4.91 11.94
CA VAL A 126 -6.43 -5.10 10.51
C VAL A 126 -7.28 -6.17 9.82
N ASP A 127 -7.88 -7.10 10.58
CA ASP A 127 -8.62 -8.26 10.07
C ASP A 127 -10.14 -8.19 10.26
N GLU A 128 -10.66 -7.01 10.61
CA GLU A 128 -12.11 -6.81 10.83
C GLU A 128 -12.87 -6.48 9.55
N GLU A 129 -12.21 -5.83 8.59
CA GLU A 129 -12.87 -5.35 7.37
C GLU A 129 -11.88 -5.33 6.19
N THR A 130 -12.36 -5.70 5.01
CA THR A 130 -11.66 -5.49 3.74
C THR A 130 -12.68 -5.29 2.62
N ASN A 131 -12.33 -4.50 1.60
CA ASN A 131 -13.23 -4.19 0.48
C ASN A 131 -14.60 -3.62 0.94
N GLY A 132 -14.65 -2.90 2.06
CA GLY A 132 -15.89 -2.40 2.67
C GLY A 132 -16.83 -3.50 3.20
N LEU A 133 -16.32 -4.72 3.40
CA LEU A 133 -17.04 -5.89 3.90
C LEU A 133 -16.49 -6.29 5.27
N LYS A 134 -17.38 -6.50 6.25
CA LYS A 134 -17.00 -7.07 7.55
C LYS A 134 -16.41 -8.47 7.37
N LYS A 135 -15.52 -8.86 8.30
CA LYS A 135 -14.88 -10.18 8.37
C LYS A 135 -15.87 -11.32 8.17
N LYS A 136 -17.03 -11.26 8.84
CA LYS A 136 -18.09 -12.27 8.69
C LYS A 136 -18.54 -12.45 7.24
N SER A 137 -18.79 -11.36 6.53
CA SER A 137 -19.25 -11.36 5.14
C SER A 137 -18.16 -11.87 4.20
N VAL A 138 -16.90 -11.50 4.46
CA VAL A 138 -15.75 -12.05 3.72
C VAL A 138 -15.65 -13.56 3.90
N LEU A 139 -15.81 -14.07 5.12
CA LEU A 139 -15.82 -15.52 5.40
C LEU A 139 -17.00 -16.24 4.74
N ALA A 140 -18.17 -15.60 4.64
CA ALA A 140 -19.31 -16.15 3.92
C ALA A 140 -19.04 -16.27 2.41
N ILE A 141 -18.39 -15.27 1.81
CA ILE A 141 -17.95 -15.30 0.40
C ILE A 141 -16.93 -16.41 0.19
N VAL A 142 -15.91 -16.50 1.06
CA VAL A 142 -14.90 -17.58 1.03
C VAL A 142 -15.58 -18.93 1.07
N LYS A 143 -16.53 -19.14 1.99
CA LYS A 143 -17.30 -20.39 2.08
C LYS A 143 -18.08 -20.69 0.80
N SER A 144 -18.74 -19.71 0.20
CA SER A 144 -19.48 -19.89 -1.06
C SER A 144 -18.56 -20.30 -2.21
N LEU A 145 -17.38 -19.70 -2.31
CA LEU A 145 -16.36 -20.07 -3.31
C LEU A 145 -15.81 -21.49 -3.07
N GLN A 146 -15.59 -21.87 -1.80
CA GLN A 146 -15.15 -23.23 -1.42
C GLN A 146 -16.21 -24.28 -1.74
N ASP A 147 -17.47 -24.03 -1.36
CA ASP A 147 -18.59 -24.95 -1.61
C ASP A 147 -18.84 -25.14 -3.13
N LYS A 148 -18.39 -24.18 -3.96
CA LYS A 148 -18.39 -24.27 -5.44
C LYS A 148 -17.09 -24.82 -6.03
N GLU A 149 -16.09 -25.17 -5.21
CA GLU A 149 -14.79 -25.68 -5.64
C GLU A 149 -14.11 -24.77 -6.68
N ILE A 150 -14.21 -23.46 -6.49
CA ILE A 150 -13.55 -22.48 -7.37
C ILE A 150 -12.04 -22.54 -7.16
N THR A 151 -11.28 -22.56 -8.26
CA THR A 151 -9.82 -22.43 -8.24
C THR A 151 -9.35 -21.26 -9.09
N THR A 152 -8.18 -20.73 -8.78
CA THR A 152 -7.65 -19.57 -9.50
C THR A 152 -6.14 -19.58 -9.72
N GLY A 153 -5.70 -18.97 -10.83
CA GLY A 153 -4.30 -18.73 -11.12
C GLY A 153 -3.72 -17.61 -10.28
N ALA A 154 -4.41 -16.47 -10.23
CA ALA A 154 -3.99 -15.32 -9.45
C ALA A 154 -5.13 -14.73 -8.62
N ALA A 155 -4.81 -14.29 -7.39
CA ALA A 155 -5.73 -13.55 -6.54
C ALA A 155 -5.21 -12.14 -6.25
N ILE A 156 -6.01 -11.10 -6.45
CA ILE A 156 -5.63 -9.71 -6.16
C ILE A 156 -6.62 -9.15 -5.14
N LEU A 157 -6.13 -8.82 -3.93
CA LEU A 157 -6.95 -8.17 -2.91
C LEU A 157 -6.57 -6.69 -2.80
N GLY A 158 -7.30 -5.85 -3.54
CA GLY A 158 -7.04 -4.43 -3.74
C GLY A 158 -7.63 -3.52 -2.67
N SER A 159 -7.31 -3.72 -1.40
CA SER A 159 -7.76 -2.87 -0.29
C SER A 159 -6.67 -2.73 0.76
N CYS A 160 -6.66 -1.61 1.49
CA CYS A 160 -5.77 -1.42 2.64
C CYS A 160 -5.84 -2.61 3.60
N TYR A 161 -4.70 -3.06 4.13
CA TYR A 161 -4.58 -4.21 5.04
C TYR A 161 -5.19 -5.54 4.54
N SER A 162 -5.49 -5.70 3.25
CA SER A 162 -6.06 -6.93 2.70
C SER A 162 -5.19 -8.17 2.93
N ALA A 163 -3.88 -7.98 3.17
CA ALA A 163 -2.95 -9.05 3.52
C ALA A 163 -3.36 -9.83 4.78
N ALA A 164 -4.13 -9.23 5.69
CA ALA A 164 -4.71 -9.91 6.85
C ALA A 164 -5.65 -11.06 6.48
N PHE A 165 -6.21 -11.06 5.26
CA PHE A 165 -7.14 -12.06 4.76
C PHE A 165 -6.50 -13.10 3.82
N THR A 166 -5.18 -13.04 3.62
CA THR A 166 -4.45 -13.90 2.68
C THR A 166 -4.70 -15.39 2.96
N ASN A 167 -4.71 -15.79 4.23
CA ASN A 167 -4.89 -17.20 4.61
C ASN A 167 -6.26 -17.75 4.22
N GLN A 168 -7.30 -16.92 4.17
CA GLN A 168 -8.66 -17.34 3.80
C GLN A 168 -8.81 -17.56 2.29
N PHE A 169 -8.00 -16.90 1.46
CA PHE A 169 -8.08 -16.97 0.01
C PHE A 169 -7.01 -17.88 -0.62
N ARG A 170 -6.04 -18.35 0.16
CA ARG A 170 -4.90 -19.11 -0.35
C ARG A 170 -5.30 -20.45 -0.95
N ASP A 171 -6.28 -21.13 -0.37
CA ASP A 171 -6.73 -22.46 -0.80
C ASP A 171 -7.36 -22.46 -2.20
N PHE A 172 -7.75 -21.29 -2.72
CA PHE A 172 -8.23 -21.16 -4.09
C PHE A 172 -7.09 -21.18 -5.12
N LEU A 173 -5.87 -20.82 -4.72
CA LEU A 173 -4.75 -20.77 -5.64
C LEU A 173 -4.36 -22.18 -6.10
N ILE A 174 -4.16 -22.33 -7.41
CA ILE A 174 -3.46 -23.50 -7.94
C ILE A 174 -2.02 -23.53 -7.42
N LYS A 175 -1.34 -24.67 -7.57
CA LYS A 175 0.01 -24.87 -7.04
C LYS A 175 1.01 -23.79 -7.46
N GLU A 176 0.99 -23.40 -8.74
CA GLU A 176 1.83 -22.33 -9.31
C GLU A 176 1.18 -20.94 -9.21
N GLY A 177 0.10 -20.81 -8.44
CA GLY A 177 -0.66 -19.59 -8.32
C GLY A 177 0.02 -18.52 -7.47
N THR A 178 -0.40 -17.28 -7.65
CA THR A 178 0.15 -16.13 -6.93
C THR A 178 -0.96 -15.21 -6.41
N MET A 179 -0.69 -14.50 -5.32
CA MET A 179 -1.61 -13.55 -4.74
C MET A 179 -0.90 -12.23 -4.46
N LEU A 180 -1.57 -11.12 -4.78
CA LEU A 180 -1.14 -9.77 -4.46
C LEU A 180 -2.10 -9.15 -3.45
N THR A 181 -1.57 -8.69 -2.32
CA THR A 181 -2.33 -8.02 -1.26
C THR A 181 -1.59 -6.78 -0.76
N ASP A 182 -2.20 -6.01 0.13
CA ASP A 182 -1.60 -4.82 0.75
C ASP A 182 -1.56 -4.96 2.28
N SER A 183 -0.45 -4.60 2.92
CA SER A 183 -0.26 -4.64 4.38
C SER A 183 -0.51 -3.30 5.08
N VAL A 184 -0.63 -2.19 4.34
CA VAL A 184 -0.86 -0.84 4.89
C VAL A 184 -1.94 -0.13 4.09
N GLU A 185 -1.56 0.71 3.13
CA GLU A 185 -2.45 1.49 2.29
C GLU A 185 -2.23 1.14 0.82
N CYS A 186 -3.32 1.08 0.05
CA CYS A 186 -3.25 0.84 -1.37
C CYS A 186 -3.27 2.18 -2.13
N ASN A 187 -2.13 2.61 -2.70
CA ASN A 187 -2.09 3.73 -3.65
C ASN A 187 -2.67 3.38 -5.03
N ASN A 188 -2.77 2.07 -5.33
CA ASN A 188 -3.46 1.51 -6.48
C ASN A 188 -4.10 0.18 -6.05
N ASN A 189 -5.40 0.03 -6.27
CA ASN A 189 -6.16 -1.18 -5.93
C ASN A 189 -6.04 -2.30 -6.99
N GLY A 190 -5.49 -2.01 -8.17
CA GLY A 190 -5.24 -2.97 -9.25
C GLY A 190 -6.47 -3.33 -10.09
N PHE A 191 -7.63 -2.71 -9.88
CA PHE A 191 -8.83 -3.04 -10.65
C PHE A 191 -8.70 -2.72 -12.14
N THR A 192 -8.17 -1.53 -12.48
CA THR A 192 -7.88 -1.15 -13.87
C THR A 192 -6.91 -2.13 -14.53
N ASN A 193 -5.90 -2.60 -13.80
CA ASN A 193 -4.97 -3.64 -14.26
C ASN A 193 -5.67 -4.98 -14.56
N VAL A 194 -6.62 -5.41 -13.72
CA VAL A 194 -7.45 -6.61 -13.97
C VAL A 194 -8.26 -6.43 -15.25
N VAL A 195 -8.91 -5.27 -15.43
CA VAL A 195 -9.75 -4.99 -16.60
C VAL A 195 -8.91 -4.92 -17.87
N ASP A 196 -7.80 -4.19 -17.85
CA ASP A 196 -6.88 -4.10 -18.98
C ASP A 196 -6.37 -5.49 -19.37
N TRP A 197 -5.95 -6.28 -18.38
CA TRP A 197 -5.50 -7.64 -18.61
C TRP A 197 -6.61 -8.50 -19.20
N ALA A 198 -7.85 -8.39 -18.70
CA ALA A 198 -8.97 -9.18 -19.21
C ALA A 198 -9.41 -8.79 -20.63
N THR A 199 -9.11 -7.57 -21.08
CA THR A 199 -9.54 -7.03 -22.39
C THR A 199 -8.47 -7.10 -23.47
N ASP A 200 -7.19 -7.00 -23.12
CA ASP A 200 -6.08 -7.08 -24.07
C ASP A 200 -5.55 -8.52 -24.15
N GLU A 201 -5.83 -9.23 -25.25
CA GLU A 201 -5.39 -10.61 -25.46
C GLU A 201 -3.86 -10.79 -25.40
N ALA A 202 -3.09 -9.78 -25.82
CA ALA A 202 -1.63 -9.83 -25.88
C ALA A 202 -0.96 -9.49 -24.54
N ARG A 203 -1.71 -8.94 -23.59
CA ARG A 203 -1.17 -8.52 -22.29
C ARG A 203 -0.86 -9.73 -21.41
N GLU A 204 0.42 -9.98 -21.19
CA GLU A 204 0.91 -11.02 -20.27
C GLU A 204 1.13 -10.49 -18.85
N ALA A 205 1.62 -9.25 -18.73
CA ALA A 205 1.94 -8.61 -17.45
C ALA A 205 0.70 -7.97 -16.79
N PHE A 206 0.65 -8.03 -15.45
CA PHE A 206 -0.41 -7.38 -14.68
C PHE A 206 -0.20 -5.87 -14.59
N PHE A 207 1.00 -5.44 -14.16
CA PHE A 207 1.43 -4.05 -14.16
C PHE A 207 2.12 -3.68 -15.48
N SER A 208 1.76 -2.53 -16.04
CA SER A 208 2.48 -1.94 -17.17
C SER A 208 3.79 -1.27 -16.72
N ALA A 209 4.69 -0.99 -17.67
CA ALA A 209 5.90 -0.22 -17.38
C ALA A 209 5.57 1.17 -16.83
N ALA A 210 4.53 1.83 -17.37
CA ALA A 210 4.06 3.11 -16.89
C ALA A 210 3.50 3.04 -15.46
N ASP A 211 2.83 1.95 -15.09
CA ASP A 211 2.39 1.73 -13.71
C ASP A 211 3.59 1.66 -12.78
N ILE A 212 4.61 0.87 -13.13
CA ILE A 212 5.82 0.68 -12.32
C ILE A 212 6.61 2.00 -12.20
N ASP A 213 6.82 2.70 -13.31
CA ASP A 213 7.52 4.00 -13.34
C ASP A 213 6.79 5.07 -12.52
N GLY A 214 5.46 4.96 -12.40
CA GLY A 214 4.63 5.85 -11.58
C GLY A 214 4.92 5.79 -10.08
N PHE A 215 5.54 4.71 -9.59
CA PHE A 215 5.88 4.51 -8.17
C PHE A 215 7.32 4.88 -7.79
N ILE A 216 8.11 5.33 -8.77
CA ILE A 216 9.38 6.01 -8.50
C ILE A 216 9.06 7.27 -7.69
N VAL A 217 9.74 7.46 -6.54
CA VAL A 217 9.59 8.65 -5.69
C VAL A 217 9.77 9.88 -6.58
N LYS A 218 8.69 10.64 -6.76
CA LYS A 218 8.76 11.92 -7.45
C LYS A 218 9.53 12.85 -6.51
N PRO A 219 10.62 13.49 -6.95
CA PRO A 219 11.45 14.29 -6.04
C PRO A 219 10.73 15.45 -5.32
N GLY A 220 9.46 15.74 -5.62
CA GLY A 220 8.62 16.79 -5.05
C GLY A 220 8.70 16.98 -3.52
N ASP A 221 8.61 15.90 -2.74
CA ASP A 221 8.60 16.02 -1.26
C ASP A 221 9.97 16.45 -0.71
N ILE A 222 11.04 15.99 -1.35
CA ILE A 222 12.42 16.32 -0.97
C ILE A 222 12.80 17.69 -1.53
N ARG A 223 12.34 18.01 -2.74
CA ARG A 223 12.46 19.34 -3.36
C ARG A 223 11.82 20.42 -2.50
N ALA A 224 10.65 20.15 -1.92
CA ALA A 224 9.96 21.11 -1.05
C ALA A 224 10.82 21.44 0.18
N LYS A 225 11.32 20.41 0.88
CA LYS A 225 12.19 20.57 2.04
C LYS A 225 13.52 21.25 1.71
N PHE A 226 14.13 20.90 0.58
CA PHE A 226 15.35 21.57 0.11
C PHE A 226 15.09 23.04 -0.22
N ASN A 227 14.01 23.36 -0.94
CA ASN A 227 13.67 24.73 -1.29
C ASN A 227 13.28 25.57 -0.06
N GLU A 228 12.62 24.97 0.93
CA GLU A 228 12.35 25.61 2.23
C GLU A 228 13.66 25.96 2.94
N LEU A 229 14.59 25.00 3.08
CA LEU A 229 15.91 25.21 3.65
C LEU A 229 16.65 26.37 2.95
N VAL A 230 16.69 26.34 1.61
CA VAL A 230 17.34 27.38 0.81
C VAL A 230 16.65 28.73 1.02
N GLY A 231 15.33 28.77 1.19
CA GLY A 231 14.57 30.00 1.42
C GLY A 231 14.79 30.63 2.80
N VAL A 232 15.08 29.82 3.82
CA VAL A 232 15.33 30.31 5.20
C VAL A 232 16.80 30.53 5.51
N ASN A 233 17.71 30.08 4.65
CA ASN A 233 19.16 30.23 4.83
C ASN A 233 19.76 31.13 3.73
N PRO A 234 20.05 32.42 4.01
CA PRO A 234 20.53 33.38 3.02
C PRO A 234 21.84 32.98 2.32
N GLU A 235 22.73 32.28 3.02
CA GLU A 235 24.00 31.80 2.43
C GLU A 235 23.76 30.67 1.43
N LEU A 236 22.84 29.76 1.74
CA LEU A 236 22.43 28.70 0.80
C LEU A 236 21.62 29.27 -0.37
N GLU A 237 20.74 30.25 -0.12
CA GLU A 237 20.02 31.00 -1.15
C GLU A 237 21.00 31.56 -2.17
N LYS A 238 21.99 32.33 -1.69
CA LYS A 238 23.02 32.94 -2.52
C LYS A 238 23.83 31.91 -3.29
N LYS A 239 24.36 30.90 -2.60
CA LYS A 239 25.17 29.82 -3.20
C LYS A 239 24.42 29.13 -4.34
N TYR A 240 23.18 28.70 -4.10
CA TYR A 240 22.44 27.90 -5.06
C TYR A 240 21.70 28.69 -6.12
N LEU A 241 21.35 29.96 -5.86
CA LEU A 241 20.83 30.85 -6.89
C LEU A 241 21.92 31.18 -7.92
N LEU A 242 23.13 31.50 -7.48
CA LEU A 242 24.27 31.76 -8.37
C LEU A 242 24.63 30.51 -9.19
N ALA A 243 24.69 29.34 -8.55
CA ALA A 243 24.99 28.09 -9.26
C ALA A 243 23.92 27.75 -10.31
N ALA A 244 22.63 27.92 -9.97
CA ALA A 244 21.54 27.68 -10.90
C ALA A 244 21.54 28.67 -12.07
N TYR A 245 21.74 29.96 -11.80
CA TYR A 245 21.83 30.99 -12.83
C TYR A 245 23.02 30.76 -13.77
N ALA A 246 24.18 30.39 -13.22
CA ALA A 246 25.38 30.08 -13.98
C ALA A 246 25.18 28.86 -14.89
N ASP A 247 24.63 27.76 -14.35
CA ASP A 247 24.37 26.57 -15.16
C ASP A 247 23.29 26.80 -16.21
N TYR A 248 22.22 27.55 -15.88
CA TYR A 248 21.16 27.90 -16.83
C TYR A 248 21.70 28.75 -17.99
N THR A 249 22.53 29.75 -17.68
CA THR A 249 23.12 30.66 -18.69
C THR A 249 24.40 30.14 -19.34
N LYS A 250 24.91 28.98 -18.90
CA LYS A 250 26.16 28.37 -19.37
C LYS A 250 27.39 29.29 -19.23
N LYS A 251 27.45 30.03 -18.13
CA LYS A 251 28.55 30.94 -17.79
C LYS A 251 29.26 30.50 -16.51
N ASP A 252 30.48 30.98 -16.32
CA ASP A 252 31.26 30.70 -15.11
C ASP A 252 30.62 31.40 -13.89
N ILE A 253 30.40 30.65 -12.80
CA ILE A 253 29.80 31.16 -11.57
C ILE A 253 30.57 32.35 -10.97
N ASN A 254 31.90 32.39 -11.13
CA ASN A 254 32.76 33.43 -10.59
C ASN A 254 32.61 34.78 -11.32
N THR A 255 31.88 34.81 -12.44
CA THR A 255 31.60 36.04 -13.19
C THR A 255 30.35 36.77 -12.70
N PHE A 256 29.62 36.19 -11.74
CA PHE A 256 28.36 36.74 -11.26
C PHE A 256 28.48 37.38 -9.88
N ASP A 257 27.84 38.54 -9.74
CA ASP A 257 27.52 39.14 -8.45
C ASP A 257 26.09 38.76 -8.03
N TYR A 258 25.92 38.43 -6.75
CA TYR A 258 24.63 37.96 -6.23
C TYR A 258 23.53 39.02 -6.34
N GLU A 259 23.82 40.27 -6.00
CA GLU A 259 22.81 41.34 -6.03
C GLU A 259 22.41 41.67 -7.47
N GLN A 260 23.36 41.60 -8.41
CA GLN A 260 23.06 41.75 -9.84
C GLN A 260 22.17 40.62 -10.38
N VAL A 261 22.48 39.37 -10.05
CA VAL A 261 21.65 38.22 -10.45
C VAL A 261 20.26 38.32 -9.83
N LYS A 262 20.17 38.60 -8.53
CA LYS A 262 18.89 38.76 -7.82
C LYS A 262 18.04 39.87 -8.44
N SER A 263 18.66 41.02 -8.74
CA SER A 263 17.98 42.13 -9.42
C SER A 263 17.50 41.74 -10.82
N ALA A 264 18.30 41.01 -11.59
CA ALA A 264 17.92 40.54 -12.92
C ALA A 264 16.72 39.58 -12.88
N LEU A 265 16.68 38.68 -11.89
CA LEU A 265 15.56 37.75 -11.69
C LEU A 265 14.30 38.47 -11.20
N GLN A 266 14.42 39.47 -10.33
CA GLN A 266 13.27 40.27 -9.87
C GLN A 266 12.58 41.03 -11.01
N VAL A 267 13.36 41.50 -12.00
CA VAL A 267 12.83 42.24 -13.15
C VAL A 267 12.25 41.32 -14.22
N ASN A 268 12.71 40.06 -14.29
CA ASN A 268 12.25 39.07 -15.27
C ASN A 268 11.65 37.84 -14.59
N LYS A 269 10.32 37.86 -14.41
CA LYS A 269 9.58 36.80 -13.72
C LYS A 269 9.72 35.43 -14.37
N ASP A 270 9.72 35.37 -15.71
CA ASP A 270 9.84 34.10 -16.43
C ASP A 270 11.24 33.50 -16.22
N LEU A 271 12.28 34.33 -16.36
CA LEU A 271 13.65 33.92 -16.07
C LEU A 271 13.83 33.48 -14.61
N ASN A 272 13.18 34.15 -13.66
CA ASN A 272 13.19 33.74 -12.25
C ASN A 272 12.58 32.36 -12.05
N CYS A 273 11.40 32.11 -12.64
CA CYS A 273 10.78 30.79 -12.61
C CYS A 273 11.69 29.72 -13.22
N GLU A 274 12.27 29.97 -14.38
CA GLU A 274 13.20 29.05 -15.05
C GLU A 274 14.43 28.75 -14.20
N VAL A 275 15.06 29.77 -13.59
CA VAL A 275 16.27 29.59 -12.77
C VAL A 275 15.96 28.87 -11.46
N LEU A 276 14.81 29.14 -10.83
CA LEU A 276 14.38 28.42 -9.61
C LEU A 276 14.01 26.96 -9.90
N ASN A 277 13.38 26.69 -11.04
CA ASN A 277 13.14 25.33 -11.52
C ASN A 277 14.46 24.63 -11.79
N HIS A 278 15.38 25.29 -12.48
CA HIS A 278 16.70 24.75 -12.81
C HIS A 278 17.54 24.45 -11.55
N ARG A 279 17.43 25.28 -10.50
CA ARG A 279 18.03 25.00 -9.18
C ARG A 279 17.54 23.66 -8.62
N THR A 280 16.25 23.42 -8.77
CA THR A 280 15.58 22.20 -8.32
C THR A 280 16.01 21.00 -9.18
N ASP A 281 16.12 21.17 -10.50
CA ASP A 281 16.61 20.11 -11.40
C ASP A 281 18.05 19.70 -11.10
N LEU A 282 18.91 20.65 -10.69
CA LEU A 282 20.28 20.33 -10.26
C LEU A 282 20.29 19.53 -8.94
N PHE A 283 19.37 19.80 -8.02
CA PHE A 283 19.19 18.98 -6.82
C PHE A 283 18.75 17.55 -7.20
N ASP A 284 17.82 17.41 -8.15
CA ASP A 284 17.34 16.09 -8.58
C ASP A 284 18.43 15.25 -9.23
N LYS A 285 19.32 15.87 -10.01
CA LYS A 285 20.47 15.18 -10.61
C LYS A 285 21.39 14.61 -9.54
N GLU A 286 21.69 15.40 -8.50
CA GLU A 286 22.46 14.92 -7.36
C GLU A 286 21.71 13.80 -6.62
N LEU A 287 20.40 13.94 -6.44
CA LEU A 287 19.56 12.94 -5.76
C LEU A 287 19.57 11.61 -6.49
N MET A 288 19.41 11.62 -7.82
CA MET A 288 19.45 10.43 -8.64
C MET A 288 20.82 9.74 -8.56
N ALA A 289 21.91 10.49 -8.70
CA ALA A 289 23.26 9.95 -8.63
C ALA A 289 23.59 9.39 -7.23
N LEU A 290 23.19 10.09 -6.17
CA LEU A 290 23.33 9.61 -4.79
C LEU A 290 22.54 8.32 -4.57
N ALA A 291 21.29 8.25 -5.04
CA ALA A 291 20.44 7.08 -4.87
C ALA A 291 21.05 5.84 -5.53
N GLU A 292 21.64 6.00 -6.72
CA GLU A 292 22.37 4.93 -7.41
C GLU A 292 23.61 4.46 -6.62
N GLU A 293 24.39 5.39 -6.07
CA GLU A 293 25.56 5.04 -5.26
C GLU A 293 25.19 4.37 -3.93
N ILE A 294 24.14 4.86 -3.25
CA ILE A 294 23.64 4.26 -2.00
C ILE A 294 23.04 2.87 -2.27
N ALA A 295 22.36 2.67 -3.41
CA ALA A 295 21.80 1.38 -3.79
C ALA A 295 22.87 0.31 -4.02
N ALA A 296 24.10 0.72 -4.37
CA ALA A 296 25.24 -0.18 -4.53
C ALA A 296 25.92 -0.58 -3.21
N LEU A 297 25.51 -0.03 -2.06
CA LEU A 297 26.08 -0.37 -0.75
C LEU A 297 25.46 -1.64 -0.16
N ASP A 298 26.30 -2.55 0.33
CA ASP A 298 25.84 -3.72 1.10
C ASP A 298 25.22 -3.31 2.46
N ASP A 299 25.69 -2.21 3.07
CA ASP A 299 25.26 -1.74 4.39
C ASP A 299 25.24 -0.19 4.47
N VAL A 300 24.22 0.35 5.13
CA VAL A 300 23.96 1.81 5.27
C VAL A 300 24.38 2.25 6.67
N LYS A 301 25.67 2.55 6.83
CA LYS A 301 26.24 3.11 8.06
C LYS A 301 26.72 4.53 7.81
N ALA A 302 26.85 5.34 8.85
CA ALA A 302 27.40 6.68 8.75
C ALA A 302 28.76 6.67 8.02
N SER A 303 29.61 5.69 8.34
CA SER A 303 30.93 5.52 7.73
C SER A 303 30.93 5.23 6.22
N THR A 304 29.84 4.68 5.67
CA THR A 304 29.71 4.40 4.23
C THR A 304 28.90 5.46 3.50
N VAL A 305 27.87 6.02 4.14
CA VAL A 305 26.96 7.00 3.54
C VAL A 305 27.54 8.41 3.53
N GLN A 306 28.19 8.83 4.62
CA GLN A 306 28.73 10.18 4.76
C GLN A 306 29.74 10.55 3.64
N PRO A 307 30.71 9.67 3.27
CA PRO A 307 31.61 9.96 2.17
C PRO A 307 30.92 10.08 0.81
N ILE A 308 29.79 9.39 0.60
CA ILE A 308 29.00 9.48 -0.62
C ILE A 308 28.24 10.79 -0.65
N ILE A 309 27.51 11.13 0.43
CA ILE A 309 26.80 12.41 0.56
C ILE A 309 27.74 13.59 0.34
N ALA A 310 28.99 13.50 0.83
CA ALA A 310 29.99 14.55 0.66
C ALA A 310 30.33 14.88 -0.81
N LYS A 311 30.04 13.98 -1.76
CA LYS A 311 30.21 14.21 -3.21
C LYS A 311 29.13 15.13 -3.80
N TYR A 312 28.01 15.28 -3.11
CA TYR A 312 26.79 15.94 -3.60
C TYR A 312 26.48 17.19 -2.77
N PRO A 313 26.96 18.38 -3.18
CA PRO A 313 26.96 19.56 -2.32
C PRO A 313 25.58 19.97 -1.79
N ARG A 314 24.51 19.86 -2.59
CA ARG A 314 23.17 20.26 -2.17
C ARG A 314 22.59 19.29 -1.15
N ILE A 315 22.84 18.00 -1.35
CA ILE A 315 22.40 16.96 -0.42
C ILE A 315 23.21 17.04 0.87
N LYS A 316 24.52 17.27 0.77
CA LYS A 316 25.39 17.50 1.92
C LYS A 316 24.88 18.66 2.79
N ASP A 317 24.61 19.82 2.19
CA ASP A 317 24.12 20.97 2.95
C ASP A 317 22.74 20.70 3.58
N TYR A 318 21.87 19.96 2.88
CA TYR A 318 20.59 19.49 3.44
C TYR A 318 20.78 18.54 4.63
N THR A 319 21.68 17.58 4.51
CA THR A 319 22.05 16.65 5.59
C THR A 319 22.64 17.40 6.77
N GLU A 320 23.60 18.30 6.57
CA GLU A 320 24.18 19.11 7.63
C GLU A 320 23.13 19.95 8.36
N HIS A 321 22.17 20.53 7.63
CA HIS A 321 21.04 21.22 8.24
C HIS A 321 20.18 20.29 9.11
N LEU A 322 19.91 19.06 8.65
CA LEU A 322 19.20 18.07 9.46
C LEU A 322 19.95 17.77 10.76
N PHE A 323 21.26 17.50 10.68
CA PHE A 323 22.09 17.26 11.87
C PHE A 323 22.12 18.44 12.84
N ASN A 324 22.00 19.67 12.33
CA ASN A 324 21.92 20.87 13.14
C ASN A 324 20.58 21.05 13.87
N SER A 325 19.56 20.23 13.60
CA SER A 325 18.20 20.38 14.14
C SER A 325 17.73 19.21 15.02
N ILE A 326 18.66 18.35 15.44
CA ILE A 326 18.38 17.11 16.17
C ILE A 326 19.29 16.92 17.38
N ILE A 327 19.00 15.89 18.18
CA ILE A 327 19.88 15.35 19.25
C ILE A 327 19.93 13.82 19.21
N PHE A 328 20.99 13.23 19.76
CA PHE A 328 21.16 11.78 19.84
C PHE A 328 20.95 11.23 21.26
N GLU A 329 20.13 10.18 21.39
CA GLU A 329 19.97 9.44 22.66
C GLU A 329 21.31 8.88 23.15
N SER A 330 22.16 8.42 22.23
CA SER A 330 23.50 7.93 22.54
C SER A 330 24.38 8.96 23.25
N ASN A 331 24.14 10.25 23.01
CA ASN A 331 24.94 11.36 23.56
C ASN A 331 24.26 12.05 24.74
N GLN A 332 23.04 11.63 25.10
CA GLN A 332 22.23 12.28 26.13
C GLN A 332 22.95 12.30 27.48
N GLN A 333 23.56 11.18 27.91
CA GLN A 333 24.26 11.11 29.19
C GLN A 333 25.46 12.07 29.23
N THR A 334 26.23 12.14 28.14
CA THR A 334 27.37 13.08 28.03
C THR A 334 26.92 14.53 28.16
N CYS A 335 25.79 14.88 27.56
CA CYS A 335 25.22 16.22 27.68
C CYS A 335 24.68 16.52 29.10
N ILE A 336 24.06 15.53 29.76
CA ILE A 336 23.61 15.64 31.15
C ILE A 336 24.81 15.86 32.09
N ASP A 337 25.85 15.03 31.97
CA ASP A 337 27.04 15.13 32.82
C ASP A 337 27.71 16.49 32.66
N LYS A 338 27.84 16.96 31.40
CA LYS A 338 28.36 18.30 31.10
C LYS A 338 27.47 19.41 31.69
N LEU A 339 26.15 19.28 31.59
CA LEU A 339 25.21 20.26 32.14
C LEU A 339 25.36 20.36 33.66
N SER A 340 25.39 19.22 34.36
CA SER A 340 25.61 19.18 35.81
C SER A 340 26.95 19.80 36.22
N GLN A 341 28.02 19.46 35.50
CA GLN A 341 29.35 20.02 35.75
C GLN A 341 29.37 21.55 35.59
N GLU A 342 28.73 22.07 34.55
CA GLU A 342 28.71 23.51 34.26
C GLU A 342 27.79 24.28 35.21
N ILE A 343 26.69 23.68 35.69
CA ILE A 343 25.85 24.24 36.76
C ILE A 343 26.65 24.35 38.07
N GLU A 344 27.42 23.32 38.41
CA GLU A 344 28.29 23.35 39.59
C GLU A 344 29.39 24.40 39.47
N ALA A 345 30.03 24.49 38.30
CA ALA A 345 31.03 25.51 38.00
C ALA A 345 30.45 26.94 38.12
N PHE A 346 29.24 27.17 37.62
CA PHE A 346 28.53 28.42 37.76
C PHE A 346 28.29 28.77 39.23
N GLY A 347 27.75 27.82 40.01
CA GLY A 347 27.49 28.00 41.44
C GLY A 347 28.75 28.35 42.23
N ASN A 348 29.86 27.66 41.95
CA ASN A 348 31.15 27.93 42.59
C ASN A 348 31.72 29.32 42.24
N ALA A 349 31.48 29.79 41.02
CA ALA A 349 31.99 31.08 40.55
C ALA A 349 31.15 32.27 41.01
N LYS A 350 29.84 32.10 41.12
CA LYS A 350 28.88 33.19 41.39
C LYS A 350 28.41 33.26 42.83
N GLN A 351 28.40 32.13 43.53
CA GLN A 351 27.92 32.00 44.91
C GLN A 351 26.55 32.70 45.13
N PRO A 352 25.52 32.34 44.35
CA PRO A 352 24.18 32.91 44.52
C PRO A 352 23.63 32.57 45.91
N GLY A 353 22.73 33.42 46.43
CA GLY A 353 21.95 33.12 47.63
C GLY A 353 21.03 31.92 47.43
N GLU A 354 20.58 31.30 48.53
CA GLU A 354 19.75 30.09 48.51
C GLU A 354 18.41 30.29 47.77
N ASP A 355 17.85 31.50 47.84
CA ASP A 355 16.55 31.86 47.24
C ASP A 355 16.69 32.71 45.95
N ASP A 356 17.91 32.91 45.43
CA ASP A 356 18.11 33.73 44.24
C ASP A 356 17.60 33.00 42.98
N ASP A 357 16.73 33.65 42.19
CA ASP A 357 16.39 33.19 40.84
C ASP A 357 17.57 33.45 39.91
N ILE A 358 18.29 32.38 39.55
CA ILE A 358 19.48 32.42 38.73
C ILE A 358 19.22 32.03 37.26
N SER A 359 17.97 31.77 36.89
CA SER A 359 17.60 31.12 35.62
C SER A 359 18.20 31.83 34.40
N GLU A 360 18.02 33.14 34.29
CA GLU A 360 18.51 33.92 33.15
C GLU A 360 20.04 33.95 33.07
N GLU A 361 20.71 34.18 34.21
CA GLU A 361 22.17 34.26 34.27
C GLU A 361 22.82 32.90 34.00
N LEU A 362 22.25 31.83 34.54
CA LEU A 362 22.72 30.47 34.34
C LEU A 362 22.62 30.06 32.86
N PHE A 363 21.46 30.24 32.21
CA PHE A 363 21.33 29.86 30.80
C PHE A 363 22.21 30.71 29.89
N LYS A 364 22.40 32.00 30.19
CA LYS A 364 23.37 32.84 29.48
C LYS A 364 24.81 32.33 29.64
N TYR A 365 25.16 31.80 30.80
CA TYR A 365 26.46 31.13 31.02
C TYR A 365 26.55 29.82 30.22
N LEU A 366 25.53 28.97 30.28
CA LEU A 366 25.49 27.68 29.60
C LEU A 366 25.54 27.82 28.07
N ASP A 367 24.94 28.86 27.50
CA ASP A 367 25.04 29.20 26.06
C ASP A 367 26.50 29.38 25.61
N THR A 368 27.41 29.75 26.51
CA THR A 368 28.85 29.87 26.22
C THR A 368 29.61 28.54 26.32
N LYS A 369 28.99 27.50 26.88
CA LYS A 369 29.60 26.19 27.14
C LYS A 369 29.12 25.10 26.17
N PHE A 370 27.89 25.22 25.70
CA PHE A 370 27.26 24.33 24.73
C PHE A 370 27.40 24.96 23.34
N GLN A 371 28.42 24.54 22.59
CA GLN A 371 28.85 25.24 21.37
C GLN A 371 28.47 24.52 20.09
N THR A 372 28.44 23.18 20.11
CA THR A 372 27.99 22.39 18.97
C THR A 372 26.48 22.51 18.79
N SER A 373 25.97 22.28 17.58
CA SER A 373 24.53 22.36 17.31
C SER A 373 23.74 21.37 18.17
N GLU A 374 24.23 20.14 18.31
CA GLU A 374 23.64 19.12 19.18
C GLU A 374 23.57 19.58 20.64
N GLU A 375 24.67 20.11 21.19
CA GLU A 375 24.71 20.64 22.55
C GLU A 375 23.72 21.79 22.76
N LYS A 376 23.61 22.70 21.80
CA LYS A 376 22.66 23.82 21.85
C LYS A 376 21.21 23.33 21.81
N ASN A 377 20.93 22.36 20.95
CA ASN A 377 19.61 21.74 20.85
C ASN A 377 19.23 21.04 22.16
N PHE A 378 20.17 20.31 22.76
CA PHE A 378 19.99 19.70 24.06
C PHE A 378 19.73 20.74 25.17
N LEU A 379 20.49 21.84 25.17
CA LEU A 379 20.33 22.92 26.14
C LEU A 379 18.96 23.59 26.02
N GLU A 380 18.43 23.78 24.81
CA GLU A 380 17.08 24.32 24.60
C GLU A 380 15.99 23.38 25.12
N ILE A 381 16.13 22.06 24.93
CA ILE A 381 15.23 21.07 25.54
C ILE A 381 15.30 21.16 27.06
N ALA A 382 16.50 21.18 27.64
CA ALA A 382 16.69 21.29 29.09
C ALA A 382 16.06 22.58 29.64
N LYS A 383 16.27 23.72 28.97
CA LYS A 383 15.68 25.02 29.31
C LYS A 383 14.16 25.01 29.29
N HIS A 384 13.57 24.33 28.31
CA HIS A 384 12.12 24.16 28.25
C HIS A 384 11.60 23.30 29.40
N LEU A 385 12.25 22.17 29.70
CA LEU A 385 11.87 21.28 30.79
C LEU A 385 12.05 21.93 32.17
N CYS A 386 13.11 22.72 32.39
CA CYS A 386 13.30 23.49 33.64
C CYS A 386 12.13 24.45 33.89
N LYS A 387 11.58 25.07 32.84
CA LYS A 387 10.42 25.96 32.98
C LYS A 387 9.16 25.20 33.40
N ILE A 388 8.98 23.97 32.94
CA ILE A 388 7.86 23.11 33.33
C ILE A 388 8.02 22.68 34.80
N ASP A 389 9.25 22.38 35.22
CA ASP A 389 9.59 21.98 36.59
C ASP A 389 9.72 23.15 37.57
N TYR A 390 9.59 24.39 37.09
CA TYR A 390 9.78 25.62 37.86
C TYR A 390 11.14 25.72 38.59
N ALA A 391 12.21 25.15 38.02
CA ALA A 391 13.55 25.27 38.58
C ALA A 391 14.08 26.71 38.43
N GLN A 392 14.37 27.38 39.55
CA GLN A 392 14.81 28.78 39.60
C GLN A 392 16.09 28.98 40.42
N THR A 393 16.29 28.16 41.45
CA THR A 393 17.45 28.25 42.36
C THR A 393 18.57 27.27 41.97
N LEU A 394 19.78 27.51 42.49
CA LEU A 394 20.94 26.65 42.21
C LEU A 394 20.72 25.18 42.60
N ASP A 395 20.07 24.93 43.74
CA ASP A 395 19.81 23.58 44.23
C ASP A 395 18.71 22.87 43.42
N GLU A 396 17.70 23.60 42.95
CA GLU A 396 16.69 23.08 42.02
C GLU A 396 17.34 22.71 40.69
N PHE A 397 18.20 23.55 40.12
CA PHE A 397 18.91 23.24 38.88
C PHE A 397 19.84 22.02 39.02
N LYS A 398 20.56 21.90 40.14
CA LYS A 398 21.39 20.71 40.42
C LYS A 398 20.55 19.44 40.60
N THR A 399 19.40 19.55 41.26
CA THR A 399 18.47 18.43 41.45
C THR A 399 17.88 18.01 40.10
N PHE A 400 17.48 18.99 39.29
CA PHE A 400 16.96 18.80 37.95
C PHE A 400 17.97 18.06 37.06
N SER A 401 19.21 18.54 36.97
CA SER A 401 20.21 17.96 36.07
C SER A 401 20.68 16.56 36.50
N ASN A 402 20.85 16.32 37.80
CA ASN A 402 21.43 15.08 38.31
C ASN A 402 20.44 13.89 38.39
N ASN A 403 19.17 14.14 38.70
CA ASN A 403 18.22 13.06 39.00
C ASN A 403 17.00 13.03 38.08
N ASN A 404 16.67 14.17 37.45
CA ASN A 404 15.36 14.38 36.85
C ASN A 404 15.44 14.46 35.31
N LEU A 405 16.42 15.15 34.73
CA LEU A 405 16.43 15.51 33.30
C LEU A 405 16.20 14.33 32.34
N LYS A 406 16.82 13.16 32.56
CA LYS A 406 16.59 11.98 31.71
C LYS A 406 15.16 11.46 31.78
N ASN A 407 14.59 11.39 32.98
CA ASN A 407 13.21 10.95 33.21
C ASN A 407 12.21 12.00 32.69
N TYR A 408 12.54 13.29 32.81
CA TYR A 408 11.69 14.36 32.30
C TYR A 408 11.67 14.40 30.78
N MET A 409 12.80 14.13 30.12
CA MET A 409 12.82 14.00 28.66
C MET A 409 11.93 12.85 28.16
N SER A 410 11.80 11.74 28.91
CA SER A 410 10.92 10.64 28.49
C SER A 410 9.44 10.85 28.84
N GLN A 411 9.13 11.65 29.86
CA GLN A 411 7.75 11.85 30.34
C GLN A 411 7.11 13.14 29.84
N HIS A 412 7.88 14.20 29.66
CA HIS A 412 7.38 15.56 29.45
C HIS A 412 7.80 16.18 28.13
N TYR A 413 8.90 15.74 27.52
CA TYR A 413 9.29 16.25 26.22
C TYR A 413 8.54 15.54 25.10
N SER A 414 7.84 16.32 24.27
CA SER A 414 7.26 15.85 23.01
C SER A 414 7.79 16.70 21.86
N PRO A 415 8.42 16.11 20.83
CA PRO A 415 8.88 16.85 19.65
C PRO A 415 7.71 17.40 18.80
N LEU A 416 6.46 17.17 19.20
CA LEU A 416 5.25 17.68 18.57
C LEU A 416 4.57 18.79 19.40
N ASP A 417 5.12 19.17 20.57
CA ASP A 417 4.51 20.18 21.43
C ASP A 417 4.70 21.58 20.84
N SER A 418 3.64 22.16 20.27
CA SER A 418 3.68 23.51 19.68
C SER A 418 4.19 24.64 20.59
N LEU A 419 4.22 24.44 21.91
CA LEU A 419 4.68 25.41 22.89
C LEU A 419 6.15 25.21 23.30
N GLY A 420 6.77 24.11 22.87
CA GLY A 420 8.14 23.72 23.20
C GLY A 420 9.10 23.70 22.00
N PRO A 421 10.40 23.45 22.23
CA PRO A 421 11.37 23.30 21.16
C PRO A 421 11.01 22.10 20.27
N GLN A 422 10.91 22.31 18.95
CA GLN A 422 10.56 21.28 17.97
C GLN A 422 11.79 20.46 17.51
N ILE A 423 12.59 19.98 18.46
CA ILE A 423 13.86 19.28 18.17
C ILE A 423 13.62 17.77 18.11
N LYS A 424 14.02 17.11 17.02
CA LYS A 424 13.85 15.66 16.92
C LYS A 424 14.95 14.91 17.67
N VAL A 425 14.57 13.78 18.26
CA VAL A 425 15.48 12.87 18.98
C VAL A 425 15.66 11.61 18.14
N PHE A 426 16.90 11.19 17.93
CA PHE A 426 17.28 9.97 17.21
C PHE A 426 18.17 9.09 18.08
N ALA A 427 18.17 7.79 17.84
CA ALA A 427 18.97 6.86 18.66
C ALA A 427 20.49 7.10 18.49
N SER A 428 20.94 7.34 17.26
CA SER A 428 22.35 7.52 16.90
C SER A 428 22.52 8.26 15.56
N GLU A 429 23.77 8.62 15.25
CA GLU A 429 24.15 9.16 13.93
C GLU A 429 23.87 8.17 12.79
N ASP A 430 24.11 6.88 13.01
CA ASP A 430 23.79 5.82 12.03
C ASP A 430 22.29 5.78 11.69
N ASP A 431 21.41 5.93 12.70
CA ASP A 431 19.95 5.97 12.49
C ASP A 431 19.54 7.16 11.60
N VAL A 432 20.22 8.31 11.74
CA VAL A 432 19.95 9.48 10.89
C VAL A 432 20.42 9.26 9.47
N TYR A 433 21.64 8.75 9.26
CA TYR A 433 22.10 8.46 7.89
C TYR A 433 21.27 7.38 7.21
N GLN A 434 20.79 6.38 7.96
CA GLN A 434 19.86 5.39 7.44
C GLN A 434 18.54 6.03 7.01
N LYS A 435 17.97 6.91 7.82
CA LYS A 435 16.74 7.65 7.48
C LYS A 435 16.92 8.62 6.33
N ILE A 436 18.09 9.26 6.21
CA ILE A 436 18.45 10.09 5.06
C ILE A 436 18.51 9.22 3.80
N ALA A 437 19.25 8.11 3.85
CA ALA A 437 19.36 7.19 2.73
C ALA A 437 18.00 6.66 2.28
N GLN A 438 17.09 6.34 3.21
CA GLN A 438 15.72 5.93 2.90
C GLN A 438 14.87 7.04 2.34
N THR A 439 14.94 8.25 2.91
CA THR A 439 14.19 9.40 2.39
C THR A 439 14.62 9.72 0.97
N LEU A 440 15.90 9.54 0.65
CA LEU A 440 16.51 9.85 -0.64
C LEU A 440 16.50 8.65 -1.61
N GLN A 441 15.89 7.51 -1.24
CA GLN A 441 15.74 6.38 -2.16
C GLN A 441 14.85 6.77 -3.34
N ARG A 442 15.23 6.26 -4.51
CA ARG A 442 14.48 6.44 -5.76
C ARG A 442 13.12 5.73 -5.74
N ASP A 443 13.00 4.64 -5.00
CA ASP A 443 11.82 3.77 -5.02
C ASP A 443 11.02 3.91 -3.73
N THR A 444 9.70 3.82 -3.83
CA THR A 444 8.82 3.93 -2.66
C THR A 444 8.83 2.65 -1.82
N LEU A 445 8.68 2.81 -0.50
CA LEU A 445 8.33 1.73 0.43
C LEU A 445 7.13 0.95 -0.12
N THR A 446 7.22 -0.37 -0.11
CA THR A 446 6.11 -1.22 -0.55
C THR A 446 5.15 -1.55 0.58
N SER A 447 3.86 -1.43 0.30
CA SER A 447 2.79 -2.08 1.07
C SER A 447 2.43 -3.44 0.51
N LYS A 448 2.96 -3.81 -0.67
CA LYS A 448 2.55 -5.03 -1.38
C LYS A 448 3.11 -6.26 -0.69
N VAL A 449 2.23 -7.23 -0.54
CA VAL A 449 2.54 -8.58 -0.05
C VAL A 449 2.27 -9.54 -1.20
N ILE A 450 3.27 -10.35 -1.55
CA ILE A 450 3.14 -11.40 -2.56
C ILE A 450 3.05 -12.73 -1.86
N SER A 451 2.03 -13.52 -2.19
CA SER A 451 1.85 -14.85 -1.61
C SER A 451 1.70 -15.92 -2.70
N THR A 452 2.01 -17.15 -2.34
CA THR A 452 1.79 -18.38 -3.12
C THR A 452 0.95 -19.36 -2.27
N PRO A 453 0.68 -20.61 -2.67
CA PRO A 453 0.05 -21.57 -1.77
C PRO A 453 0.85 -21.90 -0.51
N THR A 454 2.16 -21.66 -0.49
CA THR A 454 3.05 -22.09 0.60
C THR A 454 3.90 -20.98 1.19
N GLU A 455 3.94 -19.79 0.58
CA GLU A 455 4.85 -18.72 0.98
C GLU A 455 4.14 -17.36 1.01
N SER A 456 4.63 -16.45 1.86
CA SER A 456 4.26 -15.03 1.83
C SER A 456 5.51 -14.17 1.98
N LEU A 457 5.65 -13.16 1.13
CA LEU A 457 6.75 -12.21 1.11
C LEU A 457 6.21 -10.82 1.42
N LEU A 458 6.73 -10.16 2.46
CA LEU A 458 6.35 -8.80 2.83
C LEU A 458 7.47 -8.00 3.50
N LEU A 459 7.34 -6.67 3.43
CA LEU A 459 8.19 -5.74 4.16
C LEU A 459 7.73 -5.70 5.63
N LYS A 460 8.65 -5.93 6.54
CA LYS A 460 8.46 -5.61 7.95
C LYS A 460 8.93 -4.18 8.18
N LEU A 461 7.98 -3.31 8.51
CA LEU A 461 8.32 -1.94 8.88
C LEU A 461 8.89 -1.91 10.30
N SER A 462 9.95 -1.15 10.48
CA SER A 462 10.54 -0.77 11.76
C SER A 462 10.65 0.75 11.80
N GLU A 463 10.79 1.33 12.99
CA GLU A 463 11.04 2.77 13.10
C GLU A 463 12.27 3.25 12.30
N MET A 464 13.20 2.32 12.04
CA MET A 464 14.39 2.54 11.23
C MET A 464 14.13 2.48 9.73
N THR A 465 13.04 1.87 9.26
CA THR A 465 12.76 1.66 7.82
C THR A 465 11.78 2.67 7.22
N GLY A 466 11.33 3.63 8.04
CA GLY A 466 10.46 4.72 7.63
C GLY A 466 8.98 4.30 7.51
N LYS A 467 8.08 5.25 7.77
CA LYS A 467 6.65 5.09 7.47
C LYS A 467 6.44 5.36 5.98
N PRO A 468 5.64 4.57 5.25
CA PRO A 468 5.16 4.97 3.93
C PRO A 468 4.56 6.38 4.00
N ALA A 469 4.73 7.19 2.95
CA ALA A 469 4.37 8.62 2.96
C ALA A 469 2.90 8.92 3.34
N HIS A 470 2.02 7.93 3.21
CA HIS A 470 0.59 8.04 3.53
C HIS A 470 0.18 7.24 4.78
N ALA A 471 1.09 6.47 5.38
CA ALA A 471 0.76 5.56 6.46
C ALA A 471 0.34 6.28 7.75
N CYS A 472 -0.70 5.74 8.39
CA CYS A 472 -1.16 6.18 9.71
C CYS A 472 -0.09 6.02 10.80
N ALA A 473 -0.25 6.78 11.90
CA ALA A 473 0.75 6.84 12.98
C ALA A 473 1.06 5.46 13.61
N ASP A 474 0.11 4.52 13.56
CA ASP A 474 0.16 3.16 14.13
C ASP A 474 0.50 2.06 13.10
N ALA A 475 0.91 2.41 11.88
CA ALA A 475 1.18 1.46 10.79
C ALA A 475 2.15 0.32 11.16
N TYR A 476 3.18 0.59 11.96
CA TYR A 476 4.11 -0.43 12.48
C TYR A 476 3.37 -1.55 13.22
N SER A 477 2.57 -1.19 14.22
CA SER A 477 1.82 -2.15 15.02
C SER A 477 0.80 -2.94 14.21
N ARG A 478 0.23 -2.33 13.16
CA ARG A 478 -0.71 -2.98 12.26
C ARG A 478 -0.01 -4.02 11.38
N ILE A 479 1.17 -3.72 10.86
CA ILE A 479 1.95 -4.68 10.05
C ILE A 479 2.40 -5.86 10.89
N GLU A 480 2.84 -5.63 12.12
CA GLU A 480 3.17 -6.72 13.06
C GLU A 480 1.97 -7.65 13.27
N LYS A 481 0.75 -7.10 13.39
CA LYS A 481 -0.48 -7.90 13.44
C LYS A 481 -0.71 -8.68 12.15
N VAL A 482 -0.50 -8.08 10.97
CA VAL A 482 -0.62 -8.78 9.68
C VAL A 482 0.37 -9.95 9.60
N ILE A 483 1.64 -9.73 10.00
CA ILE A 483 2.67 -10.77 10.05
C ILE A 483 2.22 -11.92 10.97
N ALA A 484 1.74 -11.60 12.17
CA ALA A 484 1.26 -12.59 13.12
C ALA A 484 0.06 -13.39 12.58
N LEU A 485 -0.87 -12.75 11.88
CA LEU A 485 -2.01 -13.42 11.25
C LEU A 485 -1.55 -14.38 10.13
N LEU A 486 -0.60 -13.98 9.30
CA LEU A 486 -0.02 -14.86 8.27
C LEU A 486 0.66 -16.07 8.93
N GLN A 487 1.49 -15.83 9.95
CA GLN A 487 2.23 -16.86 10.70
C GLN A 487 1.33 -17.80 11.51
N SER A 488 0.07 -17.43 11.76
CA SER A 488 -0.89 -18.33 12.44
C SER A 488 -1.14 -19.62 11.65
N ASN A 489 -0.89 -19.62 10.34
CA ASN A 489 -0.91 -20.82 9.53
C ASN A 489 0.49 -21.44 9.46
N GLN A 490 0.70 -22.53 10.22
CA GLN A 490 1.99 -23.22 10.35
C GLN A 490 2.48 -23.89 9.06
N LEU A 491 1.62 -24.01 8.03
CA LEU A 491 1.98 -24.57 6.73
C LEU A 491 2.59 -23.53 5.78
N ILE A 492 2.59 -22.25 6.16
CA ILE A 492 3.04 -21.14 5.32
C ILE A 492 4.39 -20.63 5.81
N ASN A 493 5.34 -20.55 4.89
CA ASN A 493 6.60 -19.88 5.14
C ASN A 493 6.41 -18.36 4.96
N VAL A 494 6.59 -17.59 6.05
CA VAL A 494 6.48 -16.14 6.01
C VAL A 494 7.87 -15.54 5.99
N HIS A 495 8.24 -14.90 4.89
CA HIS A 495 9.49 -14.17 4.74
C HIS A 495 9.23 -12.69 4.94
N THR A 496 9.88 -12.13 5.95
CA THR A 496 9.91 -10.69 6.21
C THR A 496 11.25 -10.13 5.77
N GLU A 497 11.25 -9.15 4.89
CA GLU A 497 12.43 -8.33 4.61
C GLU A 497 12.34 -7.06 5.47
N GLU A 498 13.46 -6.67 6.06
CA GLU A 498 13.57 -5.44 6.87
C GLU A 498 14.31 -4.36 6.07
N ASP A 499 15.13 -4.73 5.09
CA ASP A 499 15.84 -3.79 4.22
C ASP A 499 14.96 -3.31 3.05
N VAL A 500 14.39 -2.13 3.20
CA VAL A 500 13.59 -1.42 2.18
C VAL A 500 14.26 -1.38 0.82
N ARG A 501 15.59 -1.27 0.77
CA ARG A 501 16.35 -1.20 -0.49
C ARG A 501 16.18 -2.44 -1.33
N LYS A 502 16.07 -3.60 -0.67
CA LYS A 502 15.88 -4.92 -1.30
C LYS A 502 14.41 -5.21 -1.54
N PHE A 503 13.51 -4.46 -0.93
CA PHE A 503 12.08 -4.77 -0.88
C PHE A 503 11.24 -3.51 -0.97
N ASN A 504 11.20 -2.96 -2.18
CA ASN A 504 10.48 -1.74 -2.53
C ASN A 504 9.32 -2.02 -3.49
N GLN A 505 8.49 -1.00 -3.75
CA GLN A 505 7.25 -1.15 -4.52
C GLN A 505 7.52 -1.63 -5.96
N ILE A 506 8.58 -1.13 -6.59
CA ILE A 506 8.98 -1.46 -7.96
C ILE A 506 9.42 -2.91 -8.07
N LEU A 507 10.32 -3.35 -7.19
CA LEU A 507 10.80 -4.72 -7.13
C LEU A 507 9.63 -5.69 -6.92
N MET A 508 8.68 -5.35 -6.03
CA MET A 508 7.50 -6.17 -5.78
C MET A 508 6.56 -6.25 -6.98
N MET A 509 6.32 -5.14 -7.68
CA MET A 509 5.49 -5.16 -8.88
C MET A 509 6.14 -5.99 -10.01
N ASN A 510 7.47 -5.93 -10.16
CA ASN A 510 8.22 -6.76 -11.11
C ASN A 510 8.21 -8.25 -10.75
N ASP A 511 8.41 -8.59 -9.47
CA ASP A 511 8.32 -9.98 -8.99
C ASP A 511 6.91 -10.53 -9.19
N PHE A 512 5.88 -9.72 -8.86
CA PHE A 512 4.50 -10.11 -9.10
C PHE A 512 4.21 -10.33 -10.58
N ASN A 513 4.65 -9.45 -11.48
CA ASN A 513 4.48 -9.66 -12.92
C ASN A 513 5.09 -10.99 -13.39
N THR A 514 6.28 -11.34 -12.89
CA THR A 514 6.96 -12.59 -13.23
C THR A 514 6.16 -13.80 -12.76
N ARG A 515 5.72 -13.80 -11.49
CA ARG A 515 4.90 -14.87 -10.90
C ARG A 515 3.53 -14.96 -11.55
N PHE A 516 2.91 -13.83 -11.85
CA PHE A 516 1.61 -13.74 -12.50
C PHE A 516 1.65 -14.38 -13.89
N ALA A 517 2.67 -14.08 -14.71
CA ALA A 517 2.84 -14.70 -16.02
C ALA A 517 2.96 -16.23 -15.91
N GLN A 518 3.74 -16.74 -14.95
CA GLN A 518 3.87 -18.17 -14.69
C GLN A 518 2.53 -18.80 -14.26
N ALA A 519 1.81 -18.13 -13.35
CA ALA A 519 0.49 -18.55 -12.90
C ALA A 519 -0.53 -18.60 -14.04
N MET A 520 -0.48 -17.65 -14.98
CA MET A 520 -1.36 -17.64 -16.16
C MET A 520 -1.08 -18.82 -17.11
N VAL A 521 0.18 -19.17 -17.32
CA VAL A 521 0.56 -20.36 -18.10
C VAL A 521 0.07 -21.64 -17.42
N ALA A 522 0.23 -21.77 -16.10
CA ALA A 522 -0.28 -22.92 -15.35
C ALA A 522 -1.81 -22.99 -15.36
N SER A 523 -2.46 -21.84 -15.20
CA SER A 523 -3.91 -21.67 -15.25
C SER A 523 -4.50 -22.12 -16.59
N GLN A 524 -3.86 -21.77 -17.71
CA GLN A 524 -4.28 -22.22 -19.04
C GLN A 524 -4.23 -23.76 -19.18
N LYS A 525 -3.24 -24.44 -18.57
CA LYS A 525 -3.18 -25.91 -18.56
C LYS A 525 -4.34 -26.54 -17.78
N VAL A 526 -4.79 -25.89 -16.70
CA VAL A 526 -5.97 -26.34 -15.93
C VAL A 526 -7.23 -26.22 -16.78
N VAL A 527 -7.40 -25.10 -17.49
CA VAL A 527 -8.54 -24.91 -18.41
C VAL A 527 -8.55 -25.98 -19.50
N GLU A 528 -7.41 -26.20 -20.16
CA GLU A 528 -7.28 -27.20 -21.23
C GLU A 528 -7.58 -28.62 -20.75
N LYS A 529 -7.13 -28.98 -19.54
CA LYS A 529 -7.43 -30.27 -18.93
C LYS A 529 -8.92 -30.43 -18.66
N ASN A 530 -9.57 -29.42 -18.07
CA ASN A 530 -11.00 -29.47 -17.78
C ASN A 530 -11.84 -29.57 -19.06
N GLU A 531 -11.47 -28.84 -20.12
CA GLU A 531 -12.13 -28.93 -21.42
C GLU A 531 -11.95 -30.32 -22.07
N GLN A 532 -10.78 -30.95 -21.93
CA GLN A 532 -10.55 -32.33 -22.39
C GLN A 532 -11.38 -33.36 -21.62
N ASP A 533 -11.45 -33.23 -20.29
CA ASP A 533 -12.22 -34.11 -19.42
C ASP A 533 -13.74 -34.01 -19.73
N ASP A 534 -14.25 -32.79 -19.96
CA ASP A 534 -15.65 -32.55 -20.37
C ASP A 534 -15.97 -33.18 -21.74
N VAL A 535 -15.06 -33.07 -22.71
CA VAL A 535 -15.21 -33.70 -24.03
C VAL A 535 -15.19 -35.22 -23.93
N GLN A 536 -14.33 -35.81 -23.10
CA GLN A 536 -14.31 -37.27 -22.89
C GLN A 536 -15.62 -37.77 -22.27
N VAL A 537 -16.18 -37.05 -21.29
CA VAL A 537 -17.48 -37.40 -20.70
C VAL A 537 -18.60 -37.32 -21.75
N ALA A 538 -18.62 -36.27 -22.57
CA ALA A 538 -19.63 -36.11 -23.63
C ALA A 538 -19.55 -37.23 -24.69
N VAL A 539 -18.34 -37.63 -25.12
CA VAL A 539 -18.13 -38.74 -26.06
C VAL A 539 -18.55 -40.08 -25.46
N VAL A 540 -18.29 -40.32 -24.17
CA VAL A 540 -18.77 -41.52 -23.47
C VAL A 540 -20.30 -41.57 -23.39
N ILE A 541 -20.97 -40.42 -23.23
CA ILE A 541 -22.44 -40.34 -23.25
C ILE A 541 -23.00 -40.58 -24.66
N GLU A 542 -22.40 -39.99 -25.70
CA GLU A 542 -22.82 -40.24 -27.10
C GLU A 542 -22.61 -41.70 -27.53
N HIS A 543 -21.52 -42.34 -27.11
CA HIS A 543 -21.28 -43.76 -27.39
C HIS A 543 -22.09 -44.72 -26.51
N ASN A 544 -22.73 -44.23 -25.43
CA ASN A 544 -23.65 -45.01 -24.60
C ASN A 544 -25.12 -44.95 -25.05
N HIS A 545 -25.45 -44.32 -26.19
CA HIS A 545 -26.80 -44.37 -26.76
C HIS A 545 -27.28 -45.81 -27.08
N ASP A 546 -26.37 -46.78 -27.17
CA ASP A 546 -26.66 -48.20 -27.32
C ASP A 546 -27.42 -48.80 -26.10
N TYR A 547 -27.38 -48.14 -24.93
CA TYR A 547 -28.17 -48.53 -23.77
C TYR A 547 -29.63 -48.08 -23.83
N LYS A 548 -29.96 -47.01 -24.56
CA LYS A 548 -31.36 -46.57 -24.69
C LYS A 548 -32.15 -47.54 -25.55
N ASP A 549 -31.52 -48.09 -26.58
CA ASP A 549 -32.09 -49.13 -27.42
C ASP A 549 -32.13 -50.48 -26.69
N LYS A 550 -31.09 -50.83 -25.92
CA LYS A 550 -31.12 -52.02 -25.06
C LYS A 550 -32.13 -51.91 -23.91
N PHE A 551 -32.34 -50.73 -23.33
CA PHE A 551 -33.31 -50.49 -22.27
C PHE A 551 -34.75 -50.46 -22.81
N ASN A 552 -34.98 -49.88 -23.99
CA ASN A 552 -36.27 -49.95 -24.67
C ASN A 552 -36.59 -51.37 -25.14
N ALA A 553 -35.59 -52.12 -25.61
CA ALA A 553 -35.72 -53.54 -25.93
C ALA A 553 -36.05 -54.36 -24.66
N LEU A 554 -35.35 -54.12 -23.54
CA LEU A 554 -35.64 -54.78 -22.26
C LEU A 554 -37.04 -54.44 -21.74
N LYS A 555 -37.49 -53.19 -21.91
CA LYS A 555 -38.83 -52.75 -21.53
C LYS A 555 -39.91 -53.38 -22.41
N ALA A 556 -39.63 -53.61 -23.69
CA ALA A 556 -40.51 -54.34 -24.60
C ALA A 556 -40.59 -55.84 -24.24
N THR A 557 -39.47 -56.47 -23.88
CA THR A 557 -39.42 -57.87 -23.42
C THR A 557 -40.15 -58.06 -22.09
N ILE A 558 -40.01 -57.10 -21.15
CA ILE A 558 -40.71 -57.16 -19.84
C ILE A 558 -42.22 -56.88 -20.00
N SER A 559 -42.62 -56.14 -21.03
CA SER A 559 -44.05 -55.85 -21.30
C SER A 559 -44.76 -56.95 -22.10
N SER A 560 -44.02 -57.87 -22.74
CA SER A 560 -44.60 -59.01 -23.46
C SER A 560 -44.85 -60.25 -22.60
N ASP A 561 -44.32 -60.30 -21.37
CA ASP A 561 -44.40 -61.49 -20.49
C ASP A 561 -45.54 -61.41 -19.45
N ASN A 562 -46.45 -60.42 -19.52
CA ASN A 562 -47.53 -60.21 -18.54
C ASN A 562 -48.95 -60.19 -19.16
N VAL A 563 -49.21 -61.06 -20.13
CA VAL A 563 -50.58 -61.42 -20.53
C VAL A 563 -50.64 -62.91 -20.85
N ASP A 564 -50.89 -63.73 -19.83
CA ASP A 564 -51.79 -64.90 -19.87
C ASP A 564 -51.60 -65.75 -18.60
N SER A 565 -52.49 -65.56 -17.61
CA SER A 565 -53.05 -66.66 -16.80
C SER A 565 -54.05 -66.10 -15.79
N ASP A 566 -55.26 -65.80 -16.25
CA ASP A 566 -56.45 -65.87 -15.40
C ASP A 566 -57.10 -67.24 -15.69
N GLU A 567 -56.87 -68.23 -14.83
CA GLU A 567 -57.84 -69.31 -14.62
C GLU A 567 -57.56 -70.04 -13.28
N ALA A 568 -58.58 -69.92 -12.42
CA ALA A 568 -59.00 -70.72 -11.26
C ALA A 568 -58.13 -71.90 -10.76
N VAL A 569 -58.03 -72.05 -9.44
CA VAL A 569 -58.70 -73.13 -8.67
C VAL A 569 -58.50 -72.93 -7.15
N GLU A 570 -59.54 -73.34 -6.43
CA GLU A 570 -59.81 -73.30 -5.00
C GLU A 570 -58.83 -74.05 -4.07
N ALA A 571 -58.92 -73.61 -2.80
CA ALA A 571 -59.02 -74.39 -1.56
C ALA A 571 -57.78 -74.90 -0.81
N ASP A 572 -57.92 -74.66 0.50
CA ASP A 572 -57.43 -75.38 1.68
C ASP A 572 -55.97 -75.20 2.17
N GLY A 573 -55.88 -74.62 3.37
CA GLY A 573 -55.46 -75.42 4.53
C GLY A 573 -54.01 -75.26 5.01
N GLU A 574 -53.89 -74.90 6.30
CA GLU A 574 -52.71 -75.02 7.17
C GLU A 574 -51.57 -74.02 6.86
N GLY A 575 -51.18 -73.08 7.73
CA GLY A 575 -50.87 -73.25 9.14
C GLY A 575 -49.34 -73.31 9.29
N ILE A 576 -48.75 -72.30 9.97
CA ILE A 576 -47.58 -72.33 10.88
C ILE A 576 -46.76 -71.03 10.77
N SER A 577 -46.58 -70.40 11.94
CA SER A 577 -45.66 -69.30 12.22
C SER A 577 -44.20 -69.76 12.23
N ILE A 578 -43.29 -68.93 11.71
CA ILE A 578 -42.19 -68.30 12.48
C ILE A 578 -42.04 -66.88 11.95
#